data_AF-A0A7J4PF65-F1
#
_entry.id   AF-A0A7J4PF65-F1
#
_cell.length_a   1.000
_cell.length_b   1.000
_cell.length_c   1.000
_cell.angle_alpha   90.00
_cell.angle_beta   90.00
_cell.angle_gamma   90.00
#
_symmetry.space_group_name_H-M   'P 1'
#
loop_
_entity.id
_entity.type
_entity.pdbx_description
1 polymer ?
#
loop_
_entity_poly.entity_id
_entity_poly.type
_entity_poly.pdbx_seq_one_letter_code
_entity_poly.pdbx_strand_id
1 'polypeptide(L)'
;MWDIIAVDISGRHRIKDGYYMVCAAAALKISASHIEKIKQVKIQPRWLQEAPRLVDIVQLIEDTVAQIEFKGTIVTEKGDMYNEPQWVPDSMFTLAFKYQESIGERRAIELAHHISLSTRNLLLTELNIEAGQ
;
A
#
# COMPACT_ATOMS: atom_id res chain seq x y z
N MET A 1 -15.87 16.15 -1.14
CA MET A 1 -15.47 14.82 -0.65
C MET A 1 -15.39 13.88 -1.84
N TRP A 2 -14.42 12.99 -1.86
CA TRP A 2 -14.25 12.01 -2.93
C TRP A 2 -13.81 10.66 -2.35
N ASP A 3 -13.90 9.63 -3.19
CA ASP A 3 -13.66 8.24 -2.84
C ASP A 3 -12.28 7.82 -3.33
N ILE A 4 -11.46 7.26 -2.44
CA ILE A 4 -10.10 6.80 -2.73
C ILE A 4 -9.84 5.41 -2.14
N ILE A 5 -8.79 4.77 -2.65
CA ILE A 5 -8.17 3.60 -2.04
C ILE A 5 -6.74 3.99 -1.69
N ALA A 6 -6.49 4.29 -0.42
CA ALA A 6 -5.14 4.61 0.05
C ALA A 6 -4.36 3.31 0.28
N VAL A 7 -3.14 3.26 -0.25
CA VAL A 7 -2.31 2.05 -0.21
C VAL A 7 -0.91 2.37 0.30
N ASP A 8 -0.37 1.50 1.14
CA ASP A 8 1.02 1.51 1.60
C ASP A 8 1.56 0.08 1.67
N ILE A 9 2.88 -0.06 1.47
CA ILE A 9 3.59 -1.33 1.60
C ILE A 9 4.73 -1.19 2.61
N SER A 10 4.65 -1.95 3.69
CA SER A 10 5.78 -2.14 4.60
C SER A 10 6.67 -3.29 4.14
N GLY A 11 7.95 -3.27 4.49
CA GLY A 11 8.87 -4.40 4.30
C GLY A 11 9.59 -4.48 2.96
N ARG A 12 9.70 -3.36 2.24
CA ARG A 12 10.51 -3.26 1.00
C ARG A 12 12.03 -3.36 1.22
N HIS A 13 12.48 -3.47 2.47
CA HIS A 13 13.87 -3.72 2.82
C HIS A 13 14.10 -5.19 3.14
N ARG A 14 15.28 -5.69 2.77
CA ARG A 14 15.67 -7.08 2.97
C ARG A 14 15.76 -7.38 4.47
N ILE A 15 15.20 -8.51 4.88
CA ILE A 15 15.44 -9.15 6.17
C ILE A 15 15.92 -10.58 5.93
N LYS A 16 17.06 -10.98 6.51
CA LYS A 16 17.71 -12.28 6.26
C LYS A 16 17.78 -12.62 4.76
N ASP A 17 16.98 -13.60 4.35
CA ASP A 17 17.01 -14.24 3.04
C ASP A 17 15.97 -13.68 2.06
N GLY A 18 15.24 -12.61 2.42
CA GLY A 18 14.23 -12.07 1.52
C GLY A 18 13.58 -10.77 1.97
N TYR A 19 12.45 -10.48 1.34
CA TYR A 19 11.65 -9.28 1.52
C TYR A 19 10.26 -9.72 1.99
N TYR A 20 10.00 -9.58 3.29
CA TYR A 20 8.69 -9.80 3.87
C TYR A 20 7.88 -8.51 3.75
N MET A 21 7.10 -8.41 2.67
CA MET A 21 6.27 -7.24 2.40
C MET A 21 4.85 -7.47 2.89
N VAL A 22 4.21 -6.40 3.35
CA VAL A 22 2.78 -6.38 3.65
C VAL A 22 2.19 -5.14 3.00
N CYS A 23 1.24 -5.36 2.09
CA CYS A 23 0.44 -4.30 1.50
C CYS A 23 -0.84 -4.12 2.29
N ALA A 24 -1.18 -2.87 2.62
CA ALA A 24 -2.47 -2.50 3.16
C ALA A 24 -3.18 -1.59 2.17
N ALA A 25 -4.42 -1.89 1.86
CA ALA A 25 -5.30 -1.06 1.05
C ALA A 25 -6.54 -0.70 1.87
N ALA A 26 -6.80 0.59 2.04
CA ALA A 26 -7.95 1.12 2.75
C ALA A 26 -8.87 1.84 1.76
N ALA A 27 -10.14 1.46 1.70
CA ALA A 27 -11.17 2.17 0.95
C ALA A 27 -11.78 3.26 1.82
N LEU A 28 -11.71 4.52 1.38
CA LEU A 28 -12.13 5.66 2.17
C LEU A 28 -12.94 6.68 1.36
N LYS A 29 -13.77 7.41 2.07
CA LYS A 29 -14.27 8.71 1.64
C LYS A 29 -13.50 9.80 2.39
N ILE A 30 -12.97 10.78 1.66
CA ILE A 30 -12.14 11.84 2.22
C ILE A 30 -12.62 13.22 1.80
N SER A 31 -12.23 14.24 2.55
CA SER A 31 -12.20 15.64 2.13
C SER A 31 -10.75 16.08 1.88
N ALA A 32 -10.54 17.34 1.51
CA ALA A 32 -9.18 17.84 1.25
C ALA A 32 -8.24 17.78 2.47
N SER A 33 -8.80 17.71 3.68
CA SER A 33 -8.02 17.79 4.91
C SER A 33 -8.20 16.61 5.88
N HIS A 34 -9.23 15.77 5.69
CA HIS A 34 -9.57 14.72 6.66
C HIS A 34 -10.11 13.46 6.00
N ILE A 35 -10.01 12.35 6.74
CA ILE A 35 -10.74 11.12 6.46
C ILE A 35 -12.15 11.27 7.01
N GLU A 36 -13.15 11.12 6.16
CA GLU A 36 -14.57 11.26 6.56
C GLU A 36 -15.16 9.90 6.95
N LYS A 37 -14.75 8.84 6.23
CA LYS A 37 -15.22 7.48 6.49
C LYS A 37 -14.25 6.43 5.96
N ILE A 38 -13.94 5.45 6.79
CA ILE A 38 -13.29 4.20 6.37
C ILE A 38 -14.39 3.19 6.02
N LYS A 39 -14.30 2.57 4.86
CA LYS A 39 -15.31 1.62 4.33
C LYS A 39 -14.87 0.19 4.50
N GLN A 40 -13.64 -0.10 4.08
CA GLN A 40 -13.07 -1.44 4.07
C GLN A 40 -11.55 -1.31 4.16
N VAL A 41 -10.91 -2.33 4.74
CA VAL A 41 -9.45 -2.48 4.76
C VAL A 41 -9.14 -3.90 4.31
N LYS A 42 -8.14 -4.05 3.45
CA LYS A 42 -7.58 -5.32 3.00
C LYS A 42 -6.08 -5.32 3.16
N ILE A 43 -5.53 -6.50 3.46
CA ILE A 43 -4.11 -6.67 3.76
C ILE A 43 -3.64 -7.92 3.02
N GLN A 44 -2.50 -7.80 2.33
CA GLN A 44 -1.90 -8.90 1.60
C GLN A 44 -0.41 -8.99 1.94
N PRO A 45 0.04 -10.07 2.61
CA PRO A 45 1.46 -10.35 2.75
C PRO A 45 2.04 -10.94 1.46
N ARG A 46 3.33 -10.68 1.20
CA ARG A 46 4.11 -11.27 0.11
C ARG A 46 5.56 -11.46 0.53
N TRP A 47 6.11 -12.64 0.23
CA TRP A 47 7.53 -12.94 0.40
C TRP A 47 8.23 -12.98 -0.96
N LEU A 48 9.33 -12.26 -1.10
CA LEU A 48 10.23 -12.36 -2.26
C LEU A 48 11.63 -12.72 -1.80
N GLN A 49 12.33 -13.57 -2.56
CA GLN A 49 13.75 -13.86 -2.32
C GLN A 49 14.66 -12.75 -2.85
N GLU A 50 14.24 -12.10 -3.94
CA GLU A 50 14.96 -11.02 -4.60
C GLU A 50 14.34 -9.65 -4.29
N ALA A 51 15.08 -8.59 -4.57
CA ALA A 51 14.59 -7.22 -4.41
C ALA A 51 13.34 -6.99 -5.26
N PRO A 52 12.25 -6.43 -4.69
CA PRO A 52 11.06 -6.14 -5.47
C PRO A 52 11.40 -5.13 -6.57
N ARG A 53 10.84 -5.36 -7.76
CA ARG A 53 10.81 -4.40 -8.87
C ARG A 53 9.45 -3.69 -8.86
N LEU A 54 9.33 -2.62 -9.64
CA LEU A 54 8.08 -1.87 -9.76
C LEU A 54 6.87 -2.77 -10.11
N VAL A 55 7.04 -3.70 -11.05
CA VAL A 55 5.98 -4.65 -11.42
C VAL A 55 5.53 -5.53 -10.25
N ASP A 56 6.45 -5.92 -9.36
CA ASP A 56 6.14 -6.76 -8.20
C ASP A 56 5.36 -5.95 -7.14
N ILE A 57 5.64 -4.65 -7.03
CA ILE A 57 4.90 -3.69 -6.22
C ILE A 57 3.50 -3.45 -6.78
N VAL A 58 3.38 -3.12 -8.06
CA VAL A 58 2.09 -2.88 -8.72
C VAL A 58 1.20 -4.11 -8.60
N GLN A 59 1.72 -5.30 -8.88
CA GLN A 59 0.95 -6.54 -8.76
C GLN A 59 0.47 -6.78 -7.33
N LEU A 60 1.31 -6.50 -6.32
CA LEU A 60 0.90 -6.65 -4.92
C LEU A 60 -0.25 -5.71 -4.56
N ILE A 61 -0.22 -4.49 -5.07
CA ILE A 61 -1.28 -3.51 -4.87
C ILE A 61 -2.56 -3.97 -5.58
N GLU A 62 -2.49 -4.35 -6.86
CA GLU A 62 -3.64 -4.88 -7.63
C GLU A 62 -4.29 -6.06 -6.91
N ASP A 63 -3.49 -7.04 -6.46
CA ASP A 63 -4.00 -8.22 -5.74
C ASP A 63 -4.68 -7.87 -4.41
N THR A 64 -4.21 -6.81 -3.74
CA THR A 64 -4.81 -6.33 -2.49
C THR A 64 -6.10 -5.55 -2.76
N VAL A 65 -6.07 -4.68 -3.76
CA VAL A 65 -7.19 -3.81 -4.14
C VAL A 65 -8.33 -4.60 -4.78
N ALA A 66 -8.04 -5.68 -5.52
CA ALA A 66 -9.05 -6.58 -6.09
C ALA A 66 -9.96 -7.23 -5.02
N GLN A 67 -9.53 -7.25 -3.76
CA GLN A 67 -10.33 -7.77 -2.64
C GLN A 67 -11.27 -6.72 -2.02
N ILE A 68 -11.22 -5.48 -2.50
CA ILE A 68 -12.04 -4.37 -2.02
C ILE A 68 -13.28 -4.23 -2.91
N GLU A 69 -14.46 -4.22 -2.31
CA GLU A 69 -15.74 -3.99 -2.99
C GLU A 69 -16.07 -2.49 -3.03
N PHE A 70 -15.15 -1.69 -3.57
CA PHE A 70 -15.25 -0.23 -3.61
C PHE A 70 -14.58 0.32 -4.86
N LYS A 71 -15.22 1.28 -5.51
CA LYS A 71 -14.66 1.97 -6.67
C LYS A 71 -14.08 3.31 -6.23
N GLY A 72 -12.76 3.40 -6.17
CA GLY A 72 -12.04 4.64 -5.86
C GLY A 72 -10.71 4.69 -6.60
N THR A 73 -10.12 5.87 -6.68
CA THR A 73 -8.77 6.06 -7.23
C THR A 73 -7.74 5.49 -6.26
N ILE A 74 -6.80 4.69 -6.74
CA ILE A 74 -5.65 4.23 -5.95
C ILE A 74 -4.74 5.43 -5.69
N VAL A 75 -4.39 5.66 -4.43
CA VAL A 75 -3.51 6.75 -4.01
C VAL A 75 -2.36 6.20 -3.18
N THR A 76 -1.13 6.53 -3.60
CA THR A 76 0.11 6.12 -2.91
C THR A 76 1.06 7.30 -2.71
N GLU A 77 2.14 7.09 -1.96
CA GLU A 77 3.28 8.00 -2.01
C GLU A 77 4.11 7.75 -3.26
N LYS A 78 4.83 8.79 -3.70
CA LYS A 78 5.75 8.70 -4.83
C LYS A 78 6.92 7.73 -4.55
N GLY A 79 7.35 7.64 -3.29
CA GLY A 79 8.39 6.72 -2.85
C GLY A 79 8.01 5.24 -3.00
N ASP A 80 6.71 4.92 -2.99
CA ASP A 80 6.24 3.55 -3.14
C ASP A 80 6.46 3.00 -4.55
N MET A 81 6.50 3.89 -5.54
CA MET A 81 6.71 3.58 -6.95
C MET A 81 8.15 3.89 -7.39
N TYR A 82 9.13 3.75 -6.49
CA TYR A 82 10.55 4.02 -6.78
C TYR A 82 10.83 5.45 -7.31
N ASN A 83 9.97 6.41 -6.97
CA ASN A 83 10.00 7.79 -7.48
C ASN A 83 9.78 7.96 -8.98
N GLU A 84 9.23 6.96 -9.66
CA GLU A 84 8.88 7.04 -11.07
C GLU A 84 7.84 8.16 -11.35
N PRO A 85 7.86 8.76 -12.55
CA PRO A 85 6.83 9.73 -12.93
C PRO A 85 5.47 9.04 -13.03
N GLN A 86 4.39 9.72 -12.60
CA GLN A 86 3.07 9.10 -12.40
C GLN A 86 2.56 8.29 -13.59
N TRP A 87 2.83 8.73 -14.83
CA TRP A 87 2.37 8.03 -16.04
C TRP A 87 2.91 6.60 -16.17
N VAL A 88 4.05 6.28 -15.54
CA VAL A 88 4.64 4.93 -15.55
C VAL A 88 3.76 3.95 -14.76
N PRO A 89 3.58 4.08 -13.43
CA PRO A 89 2.71 3.19 -12.67
C PRO A 89 1.24 3.30 -13.10
N ASP A 90 0.75 4.48 -13.49
CA ASP A 90 -0.64 4.65 -13.95
C ASP A 90 -0.96 3.74 -15.16
N SER A 91 0.00 3.56 -16.07
CA SER A 91 -0.15 2.63 -17.21
C SER A 91 -0.21 1.15 -16.83
N MET A 92 0.09 0.80 -15.58
CA MET A 92 0.16 -0.59 -15.09
C MET A 92 -1.03 -0.99 -14.20
N PHE A 93 -1.83 -0.02 -13.73
CA PHE A 93 -3.00 -0.29 -12.87
C PHE A 93 -4.27 -0.47 -13.70
N THR A 94 -5.18 -1.31 -13.21
CA THR A 94 -6.52 -1.51 -13.75
C THR A 94 -7.46 -0.37 -13.36
N LEU A 95 -7.29 0.15 -12.14
CA LEU A 95 -8.02 1.31 -11.63
C LEU A 95 -7.23 2.60 -11.85
N ALA A 96 -7.93 3.74 -11.82
CA ALA A 96 -7.29 5.03 -11.85
C ALA A 96 -6.27 5.17 -10.70
N PHE A 97 -5.09 5.68 -11.02
CA PHE A 97 -3.99 5.85 -10.08
C PHE A 97 -3.54 7.31 -10.01
N LYS A 98 -3.13 7.76 -8.81
CA LYS A 98 -2.43 9.03 -8.63
C LYS A 98 -1.51 8.98 -7.41
N TYR A 99 -0.56 9.91 -7.37
CA TYR A 99 0.14 10.22 -6.12
C TYR A 99 -0.71 11.14 -5.23
N GLN A 100 -0.40 11.17 -3.93
CA GLN A 100 -1.05 12.08 -2.99
C GLN A 100 -0.84 13.56 -3.35
N GLU A 101 -1.89 14.35 -3.27
CA GLU A 101 -1.91 15.80 -3.59
C GLU A 101 -2.53 16.64 -2.46
N SER A 102 -3.29 16.02 -1.56
CA SER A 102 -4.01 16.70 -0.47
C SER A 102 -3.64 16.17 0.92
N ILE A 103 -3.96 16.95 1.95
CA ILE A 103 -3.76 16.55 3.35
C ILE A 103 -4.62 15.33 3.70
N GLY A 104 -5.85 15.27 3.18
CA GLY A 104 -6.75 14.12 3.37
C GLY A 104 -6.18 12.82 2.81
N GLU A 105 -5.58 12.88 1.61
CA GLU A 105 -4.90 11.73 0.98
C GLU A 105 -3.68 11.30 1.80
N ARG A 106 -2.85 12.25 2.25
CA ARG A 106 -1.71 11.97 3.12
C ARG A 106 -2.13 11.26 4.41
N ARG A 107 -3.16 11.75 5.10
CA ARG A 107 -3.68 11.10 6.31
C ARG A 107 -4.20 9.69 6.04
N ALA A 108 -4.80 9.47 4.87
CA ALA A 108 -5.28 8.15 4.47
C ALA A 108 -4.14 7.17 4.19
N ILE A 109 -3.05 7.64 3.60
CA ILE A 109 -1.82 6.87 3.43
C ILE A 109 -1.16 6.59 4.78
N GLU A 110 -1.07 7.57 5.69
CA GLU A 110 -0.56 7.37 7.05
C GLU A 110 -1.36 6.27 7.80
N LEU A 111 -2.68 6.21 7.60
CA LEU A 111 -3.51 5.10 8.10
C LEU A 111 -3.08 3.76 7.47
N ALA A 112 -2.97 3.68 6.15
CA ALA A 112 -2.53 2.47 5.46
C ALA A 112 -1.13 2.02 5.92
N HIS A 113 -0.23 2.97 6.16
CA HIS A 113 1.12 2.75 6.67
C HIS A 113 1.13 2.13 8.06
N HIS A 114 0.31 2.64 8.98
CA HIS A 114 0.20 2.02 10.30
C HIS A 114 -0.35 0.59 10.23
N ILE A 115 -1.33 0.35 9.35
CA ILE A 115 -1.88 -1.00 9.14
C ILE A 115 -0.81 -1.95 8.59
N SER A 116 -0.13 -1.56 7.50
CA SER A 116 0.88 -2.39 6.84
C SER A 116 2.03 -2.74 7.79
N LEU A 117 2.53 -1.74 8.54
CA LEU A 117 3.64 -1.90 9.49
C LEU A 117 3.25 -2.76 10.70
N SER A 118 2.10 -2.47 11.33
CA SER A 118 1.65 -3.24 12.49
C SER A 118 1.36 -4.69 12.12
N THR A 119 0.73 -4.94 10.97
CA THR A 119 0.49 -6.32 10.50
C THR A 119 1.78 -7.02 10.14
N ARG A 120 2.74 -6.34 9.50
CA ARG A 120 4.06 -6.91 9.26
C ARG A 120 4.73 -7.34 10.56
N ASN A 121 4.77 -6.48 11.56
CA ASN A 121 5.41 -6.78 12.84
C ASN A 121 4.73 -7.94 13.58
N LEU A 122 3.39 -8.00 13.53
CA LEU A 122 2.63 -9.13 14.05
C LEU A 122 3.04 -10.42 13.33
N LEU A 123 3.02 -10.44 12.00
CA LEU A 123 3.32 -11.64 11.23
C LEU A 123 4.78 -12.11 11.40
N LEU A 124 5.74 -11.20 11.50
CA LEU A 124 7.13 -11.56 11.78
C LEU A 124 7.25 -12.24 13.14
N THR A 125 6.54 -11.73 14.15
CA THR A 125 6.49 -12.34 15.48
C THR A 125 5.84 -13.71 15.45
N GLU A 126 4.62 -13.81 14.93
CA GLU A 126 3.82 -15.05 14.94
C GLU A 126 4.42 -16.16 14.07
N LEU A 127 5.15 -15.79 13.01
CA LEU A 127 5.82 -16.74 12.11
C LEU A 127 7.28 -17.00 12.51
N ASN A 128 7.76 -16.44 13.62
CA ASN A 128 9.15 -16.54 14.10
C ASN A 128 10.19 -16.14 13.02
N ILE A 129 9.88 -15.11 12.23
CA ILE A 129 10.80 -14.56 11.24
C ILE A 129 11.61 -13.46 11.92
N GLU A 130 12.86 -13.74 12.27
CA GLU A 130 13.69 -12.70 12.89
C GLU A 130 13.94 -11.57 11.88
N ALA A 131 13.52 -10.36 12.23
CA ALA A 131 13.96 -9.16 11.55
C ALA A 131 15.45 -9.01 11.84
N GLY A 132 16.30 -9.09 10.81
CA GLY A 132 17.73 -8.80 10.97
C GLY A 132 17.89 -7.40 11.60
N GLN A 133 18.88 -7.27 12.51
CA GLN A 133 19.25 -6.00 13.13
C GLN A 133 19.74 -4.99 12.09
#